data_AF-A0AA38JMP1-F1
#
_entry.id   AF-A0AA38JMP1-F1
#
_cell.length_a   1.000
_cell.length_b   1.000
_cell.length_c   1.000
_cell.angle_alpha   90.00
_cell.angle_beta   90.00
_cell.angle_gamma   90.00
#
_symmetry.space_group_name_H-M   'P 1'
#
loop_
_entity.id
_entity.type
_entity.pdbx_description
1 polymer ?
#
loop_
_entity_poly.entity_id
_entity_poly.type
_entity_poly.pdbx_seq_one_letter_code
_entity_poly.pdbx_strand_id
1 'polypeptide(L)'
;ARISELQAEVERLQAELGQDEDAEKIVHNHIKLLHQYNEAKDAAQVHSHRTGQPFGSLSIDVLTFNTCLQLANLRETTVRQIHKDLELPIGD
;
A
#
# COMPACT_ATOMS: atom_id res chain seq x y z
N ALA A 1 5.58 0.10 33.72
CA ALA A 1 4.30 -0.53 33.35
C ALA A 1 4.06 -0.41 31.85
N ARG A 2 3.74 0.77 31.31
CA ARG A 2 3.39 0.96 29.89
C ARG A 2 4.38 0.44 28.85
N ILE A 3 5.68 0.64 29.05
CA ILE A 3 6.71 0.15 28.12
C ILE A 3 6.69 -1.38 28.06
N SER A 4 6.59 -2.05 29.21
CA SER A 4 6.53 -3.52 29.28
C SER A 4 5.26 -4.09 28.66
N GLU A 5 4.13 -3.40 28.81
CA GLU A 5 2.86 -3.76 28.16
C GLU A 5 2.96 -3.63 26.64
N LEU A 6 3.55 -2.53 26.15
CA LEU A 6 3.77 -2.32 24.72
C LEU A 6 4.76 -3.33 24.14
N GLN A 7 5.80 -3.71 24.90
CA GLN A 7 6.75 -4.74 24.49
C GLN A 7 6.05 -6.09 24.32
N ALA A 8 5.22 -6.48 25.29
CA ALA A 8 4.46 -7.73 25.23
C ALA A 8 3.47 -7.73 24.06
N GLU A 9 2.86 -6.57 23.75
CA GLU A 9 2.00 -6.43 22.58
C GLU A 9 2.78 -6.59 21.27
N VAL A 10 3.97 -5.98 21.15
CA VAL A 10 4.84 -6.12 19.98
C VAL A 10 5.26 -7.57 19.77
N GLU A 11 5.66 -8.27 20.83
CA GLU A 11 6.02 -9.69 20.76
C GLU A 11 4.85 -10.55 20.30
N ARG A 12 3.63 -10.25 20.79
CA ARG A 12 2.42 -10.96 20.39
C ARG A 12 2.07 -10.74 18.93
N LEU A 13 2.16 -9.49 18.44
CA LEU A 13 1.94 -9.15 17.04
C LEU A 13 2.99 -9.75 16.11
N GLN A 14 4.26 -9.76 16.53
CA GLN A 14 5.35 -10.39 15.79
C GLN A 14 5.14 -11.91 15.66
N ALA A 15 4.64 -12.56 16.72
CA ALA A 15 4.32 -13.98 16.68
C ALA A 15 3.16 -14.30 15.71
N GLU A 16 2.19 -13.39 15.56
CA GLU A 16 1.08 -13.53 14.60
C GLU A 16 1.54 -13.33 13.15
N LEU A 17 2.47 -12.42 12.90
CA LEU A 17 3.09 -12.19 11.59
C LEU A 17 3.93 -13.39 11.11
N GLY A 18 4.63 -14.05 12.03
CA GLY A 18 5.55 -15.15 11.73
C GLY A 18 6.95 -14.89 12.28
N GLN A 19 7.68 -15.97 12.57
CA GLN A 19 9.09 -15.85 12.97
C GLN A 19 9.89 -15.23 11.81
N ASP A 20 10.65 -14.18 12.13
CA ASP A 20 11.49 -13.42 11.20
C ASP A 20 10.78 -12.62 10.09
N GLU A 21 9.45 -12.55 10.12
CA GLU A 21 8.68 -11.73 9.18
C GLU A 21 8.78 -10.23 9.52
N ASP A 22 9.11 -9.42 8.53
CA ASP A 22 9.26 -7.97 8.70
C ASP A 22 7.96 -7.28 8.26
N ALA A 23 7.20 -6.78 9.24
CA ALA A 23 5.94 -6.09 9.01
C ALA A 23 6.07 -4.93 8.00
N GLU A 24 7.19 -4.20 8.04
CA GLU A 24 7.43 -3.07 7.13
C GLU A 24 7.61 -3.58 5.69
N LYS A 25 8.35 -4.68 5.49
CA LYS A 25 8.49 -5.31 4.18
C LYS A 25 7.17 -5.87 3.65
N ILE A 26 6.33 -6.44 4.51
CA ILE A 26 5.02 -6.97 4.11
C ILE A 26 4.13 -5.84 3.60
N VAL A 27 4.01 -4.75 4.35
CA VAL A 27 3.24 -3.56 3.95
C VAL A 27 3.81 -2.95 2.67
N HIS A 28 5.14 -2.87 2.55
CA HIS A 28 5.81 -2.41 1.33
C HIS A 28 5.40 -3.24 0.10
N ASN A 29 5.53 -4.58 0.18
CA ASN A 29 5.17 -5.46 -0.93
C ASN A 29 3.68 -5.34 -1.30
N HIS A 30 2.80 -5.23 -0.31
CA HIS A 30 1.37 -5.03 -0.55
C HIS A 30 1.08 -3.76 -1.36
N ILE A 31 1.68 -2.62 -0.97
CA ILE A 31 1.50 -1.34 -1.66
C ILE A 31 2.05 -1.41 -3.10
N LYS A 32 3.22 -2.04 -3.30
CA LYS A 32 3.79 -2.25 -4.65
C LYS A 32 2.88 -3.07 -5.55
N LEU A 33 2.34 -4.18 -5.04
CA LEU A 33 1.45 -5.04 -5.81
C LEU A 33 0.14 -4.33 -6.18
N LEU A 34 -0.42 -3.54 -5.26
CA LEU A 34 -1.60 -2.71 -5.56
C LEU A 34 -1.32 -1.70 -6.68
N HIS A 35 -0.15 -1.06 -6.66
CA HIS A 35 0.21 -0.11 -7.71
C HIS A 35 0.38 -0.78 -9.08
N GLN A 36 1.11 -1.90 -9.14
CA GLN A 36 1.29 -2.69 -10.36
C GLN A 36 -0.05 -3.17 -10.92
N TYR A 37 -0.97 -3.59 -10.05
CA TYR A 37 -2.32 -3.96 -10.46
C TYR A 37 -3.07 -2.79 -11.08
N ASN A 38 -2.98 -1.59 -10.50
CA ASN A 38 -3.62 -0.39 -11.04
C ASN A 38 -3.05 -0.01 -12.39
N GLU A 39 -1.72 0.03 -12.54
CA GLU A 39 -1.07 0.33 -13.83
C GLU A 39 -1.49 -0.65 -14.93
N ALA A 40 -1.53 -1.95 -14.61
CA ALA A 40 -1.96 -2.98 -15.55
C ALA A 40 -3.44 -2.84 -15.92
N LYS A 41 -4.29 -2.52 -14.94
CA LYS A 41 -5.73 -2.27 -15.15
C LYS A 41 -5.96 -1.03 -16.01
N ASP A 42 -5.25 0.06 -15.75
CA ASP A 42 -5.36 1.32 -16.50
C ASP A 42 -4.91 1.14 -17.94
N ALA A 43 -3.79 0.44 -18.17
CA ALA A 43 -3.32 0.09 -19.51
C ALA A 43 -4.35 -0.74 -20.28
N ALA A 44 -4.97 -1.72 -19.62
CA ALA A 44 -6.04 -2.54 -20.20
C ALA A 44 -7.33 -1.75 -20.43
N GLN A 45 -7.64 -0.77 -19.56
CA GLN A 45 -8.81 0.09 -19.68
C GLN A 45 -8.66 1.07 -20.86
N VAL A 46 -7.48 1.67 -21.07
CA VAL A 46 -7.18 2.46 -22.26
C VAL A 46 -7.36 1.63 -23.54
N HIS A 47 -6.96 0.35 -23.51
CA HIS A 47 -7.19 -0.57 -24.62
C HIS A 47 -8.68 -0.91 -24.82
N SER A 48 -9.44 -1.08 -23.75
CA SER A 48 -10.88 -1.41 -23.80
C SER A 48 -11.78 -0.23 -24.18
N HIS A 49 -11.40 1.01 -23.84
CA HIS A 49 -12.11 2.21 -24.31
C HIS A 49 -12.08 2.33 -25.84
N ARG A 50 -11.04 1.78 -26.49
CA ARG A 50 -10.96 1.67 -27.96
C ARG A 50 -11.93 0.65 -28.55
N THR A 51 -12.41 -0.32 -27.77
CA THR A 51 -13.33 -1.39 -28.22
C THR A 51 -14.76 -1.22 -27.69
N GLY A 52 -15.06 -0.13 -26.98
CA GLY A 52 -16.42 0.24 -26.56
C GLY A 52 -17.00 -0.60 -25.41
N GLN A 53 -16.18 -1.34 -24.66
CA GLN A 53 -16.64 -2.09 -23.49
C GLN A 53 -16.41 -1.29 -22.19
N PRO A 54 -17.42 -1.11 -21.33
CA PRO A 54 -17.28 -0.43 -20.06
C PRO A 54 -16.55 -1.34 -19.05
N PHE A 55 -15.23 -1.23 -18.97
CA PHE A 55 -14.52 -1.69 -17.76
C PHE A 55 -14.85 -0.71 -16.64
N GLY A 56 -15.59 -1.18 -15.63
CA GLY A 56 -16.10 -0.36 -14.54
C GLY A 56 -14.98 0.46 -13.87
N SER A 57 -15.16 1.79 -13.87
CA SER A 57 -14.41 2.73 -13.04
C SER A 57 -14.77 2.50 -11.57
N LEU A 58 -14.17 1.48 -10.96
CA LEU A 58 -14.21 1.26 -9.52
C LEU A 58 -12.77 1.37 -8.99
N SER A 59 -12.43 2.60 -8.62
CA SER A 59 -11.83 3.09 -7.37
C SER A 59 -10.81 2.22 -6.60
N ILE A 60 -9.93 1.46 -7.25
CA ILE A 60 -8.78 0.87 -6.55
C ILE A 60 -7.70 1.92 -6.27
N ASP A 61 -7.64 3.02 -7.03
CA ASP A 61 -6.73 4.15 -6.75
C ASP A 61 -7.02 4.84 -5.42
N VAL A 62 -8.30 4.89 -5.02
CA VAL A 62 -8.71 5.43 -3.71
C VAL A 62 -8.18 4.56 -2.58
N LEU A 63 -8.13 3.23 -2.77
CA LEU A 63 -7.57 2.31 -1.78
C LEU A 63 -6.06 2.49 -1.66
N THR A 64 -5.33 2.52 -2.77
CA THR A 64 -3.87 2.77 -2.76
C THR A 64 -3.52 4.11 -2.12
N PHE A 65 -4.24 5.18 -2.47
CA PHE A 65 -4.04 6.49 -1.87
C PHE A 65 -4.36 6.51 -0.37
N ASN A 66 -5.45 5.86 0.05
CA ASN A 66 -5.81 5.77 1.46
C ASN A 66 -4.75 5.02 2.27
N THR A 67 -4.25 3.90 1.76
CA THR A 67 -3.19 3.12 2.40
C THR A 67 -1.89 3.92 2.51
N CYS A 68 -1.47 4.62 1.45
CA CYS A 68 -0.30 5.51 1.50
C CYS A 68 -0.48 6.67 2.48
N LEU A 69 -1.69 7.23 2.57
CA LEU A 69 -2.02 8.30 3.51
C LEU A 69 -1.99 7.82 4.98
N GLN A 70 -2.55 6.64 5.24
CA GLN A 70 -2.48 6.01 6.56
C GLN A 70 -1.03 5.74 6.95
N LEU A 71 -0.23 5.18 6.04
CA LEU A 71 1.19 4.92 6.31
C LEU A 71 1.98 6.20 6.56
N ALA A 72 1.71 7.27 5.79
CA ALA A 72 2.32 8.57 5.98
C ALA A 72 2.00 9.15 7.37
N ASN A 73 0.74 9.06 7.83
CA ASN A 73 0.36 9.49 9.17
C ASN A 73 1.06 8.67 10.28
N LEU A 74 1.15 7.36 10.11
CA LEU A 74 1.81 6.48 11.09
C LEU A 74 3.32 6.72 11.18
N ARG A 75 3.98 7.04 10.06
CA ARG A 75 5.42 7.33 10.01
C ARG A 75 5.74 8.81 10.23
N GLU A 76 4.74 9.65 10.45
CA GLU A 76 4.88 11.13 10.50
C GLU A 76 5.60 11.70 9.26
N THR A 77 5.38 11.09 8.09
CA THR A 77 5.96 11.51 6.81
C THR A 77 4.89 12.05 5.86
N THR A 78 5.30 12.42 4.66
CA THR A 78 4.37 12.78 3.58
C THR A 78 4.13 11.61 2.64
N VAL A 79 2.98 11.57 1.97
CA VAL A 79 2.69 10.60 0.90
C VAL A 79 3.76 10.65 -0.20
N ARG A 80 4.29 11.84 -0.52
CA ARG A 80 5.38 12.02 -1.47
C ARG A 80 6.67 11.30 -1.03
N GLN A 81 6.99 11.36 0.27
CA GLN A 81 8.14 10.65 0.82
C GLN A 81 7.90 9.13 0.81
N ILE A 82 6.68 8.66 1.10
CA ILE A 82 6.31 7.25 0.96
C ILE A 82 6.50 6.77 -0.49
N HIS A 83 6.03 7.53 -1.48
CA HIS A 83 6.22 7.16 -2.89
C HIS A 83 7.70 7.09 -3.24
N LYS A 84 8.53 8.01 -2.73
CA LYS A 84 9.98 7.98 -2.93
C LYS A 84 10.64 6.76 -2.26
N ASP A 85 10.29 6.46 -1.02
CA ASP A 85 10.85 5.34 -0.25
C ASP A 85 10.47 3.98 -0.86
N LEU A 86 9.26 3.88 -1.41
CA LEU A 86 8.73 2.67 -2.04
C LEU A 86 9.01 2.61 -3.55
N GLU A 87 9.73 3.58 -4.11
CA GLU A 87 10.01 3.68 -5.56
C GLU A 87 8.74 3.64 -6.42
N LEU A 88 7.64 4.20 -5.92
CA LEU A 88 6.36 4.27 -6.60
C LEU A 88 6.28 5.54 -7.45
N PRO A 89 5.63 5.47 -8.63
CA PRO A 89 5.29 6.64 -9.42
C PRO A 89 4.56 7.69 -8.58
N ILE A 90 5.01 8.93 -8.66
CA ILE A 90 4.20 10.07 -8.22
C ILE A 90 3.21 10.27 -9.36
N GLY A 91 1.99 9.79 -9.20
CA GLY A 91 0.93 10.07 -10.17
C GLY A 91 0.83 11.57 -10.40
N ASP A 92 0.72 11.97 -11.67
CA ASP A 92 0.38 13.34 -12.06
C ASP A 92 -1.10 13.65 -11.78
#